data_AF-A0A7W5DXQ7-F1
#
_entry.id   AF-A0A7W5DXQ7-F1
#
_cell.length_a   1.000
_cell.length_b   1.000
_cell.length_c   1.000
_cell.angle_alpha   90.00
_cell.angle_beta   90.00
_cell.angle_gamma   90.00
#
_symmetry.space_group_name_H-M   'P 1'
#
loop_
_entity.id
_entity.type
_entity.pdbx_description
1 polymer ?
#
loop_
_entity_poly.entity_id
_entity_poly.type
_entity_poly.pdbx_seq_one_letter_code
_entity_poly.pdbx_strand_id
1 'polypeptide(L)'
;MIRPGVRGVDLGANQLSYAAGSSSLTPDGFRILGESDRRRLGQLVGTFPALSGWLNEDSLIISAYPASLGLQGLAPFVDTYLHPPTFIRSMRLAALDFRPVVMAAQPLVGAEMILRTITAGLEMPKAILWAVGGYYLPGSLESFIADELAQCGCRLEVLHCYGVAEIGHTCFAAMNRFESGEPRYQLVADDVFSTIQRESGCLELRRGDRTLVTEDLAEVVNGDWKIRNGKGRMCPDVMRDLESWSATDWQRRTGYLHADKTRVIYQLRESAGASTSTVEMRYYRFLERFGGSLQCKPKWHRKELTRRVNPNCSSQRAALA
;
A
#
# COMPACT_ATOMS: atom_id res chain seq x y z
N MET A 1 6.96 5.12 -27.51
CA MET A 1 6.71 6.54 -27.17
C MET A 1 5.33 6.88 -27.70
N ILE A 2 4.31 6.87 -26.83
CA ILE A 2 2.91 7.13 -27.21
C ILE A 2 2.58 8.55 -26.76
N ARG A 3 2.12 9.37 -27.71
CA ARG A 3 1.69 10.76 -27.52
C ARG A 3 0.19 10.83 -27.17
N PRO A 4 -0.26 11.93 -26.55
CA PRO A 4 -1.47 12.03 -25.75
C PRO A 4 -2.73 11.96 -26.60
N GLY A 5 -3.63 11.05 -26.24
CA GLY A 5 -4.85 10.77 -27.00
C GLY A 5 -6.07 10.42 -26.14
N VAL A 6 -6.08 10.70 -24.84
CA VAL A 6 -7.32 10.57 -24.05
C VAL A 6 -8.03 11.93 -24.04
N ARG A 7 -8.69 12.24 -25.17
CA ARG A 7 -9.82 13.19 -25.14
C ARG A 7 -10.97 12.48 -24.45
N GLY A 8 -11.50 13.10 -23.39
CA GLY A 8 -12.83 12.82 -22.84
C GLY A 8 -12.95 11.54 -22.02
N VAL A 9 -12.33 11.50 -20.84
CA VAL A 9 -12.97 10.75 -19.74
C VAL A 9 -14.11 11.65 -19.28
N ASP A 10 -15.36 11.29 -19.56
CA ASP A 10 -16.50 11.94 -18.91
C ASP A 10 -16.46 11.56 -17.44
N LEU A 11 -16.00 12.51 -16.61
CA LEU A 11 -15.77 12.25 -15.19
C LEU A 11 -17.09 12.17 -14.42
N GLY A 12 -18.21 12.69 -14.94
CA GLY A 12 -19.53 12.59 -14.30
C GLY A 12 -19.50 12.83 -12.79
N ALA A 13 -20.15 11.95 -12.02
CA ALA A 13 -20.18 11.95 -10.55
C ALA A 13 -19.09 11.06 -9.90
N ASN A 14 -18.06 10.67 -10.66
CA ASN A 14 -17.04 9.76 -10.19
C ASN A 14 -16.16 10.39 -9.10
N GLN A 15 -15.86 9.64 -8.04
CA GLN A 15 -14.83 10.03 -7.09
C GLN A 15 -13.46 9.75 -7.70
N LEU A 16 -12.45 10.60 -7.50
CA LEU A 16 -11.12 10.42 -8.08
C LEU A 16 -10.05 10.30 -6.98
N SER A 17 -9.05 9.45 -7.18
CA SER A 17 -7.87 9.31 -6.31
C SER A 17 -6.57 9.48 -7.08
N TYR A 18 -5.85 10.56 -6.77
CA TYR A 18 -4.48 10.81 -7.24
C TYR A 18 -3.42 10.18 -6.32
N ALA A 19 -3.81 9.78 -5.12
CA ALA A 19 -2.89 9.23 -4.13
C ALA A 19 -2.40 7.82 -4.49
N ALA A 20 -3.02 7.17 -5.48
CA ALA A 20 -2.81 5.76 -5.78
C ALA A 20 -1.56 5.47 -6.66
N GLY A 21 -0.46 6.16 -6.38
CA GLY A 21 0.88 5.78 -6.81
C GLY A 21 1.30 6.23 -8.20
N SER A 22 0.66 7.25 -8.78
CA SER A 22 1.22 7.98 -9.91
C SER A 22 2.16 9.06 -9.38
N SER A 23 3.39 9.13 -9.90
CA SER A 23 4.22 10.34 -9.74
C SER A 23 4.01 11.31 -10.90
N SER A 24 3.02 11.04 -11.75
CA SER A 24 2.69 11.92 -12.85
C SER A 24 2.09 13.22 -12.30
N LEU A 25 2.56 14.34 -12.82
CA LEU A 25 1.94 15.64 -12.63
C LEU A 25 0.84 15.91 -13.67
N THR A 26 0.58 14.92 -14.54
CA THR A 26 -0.45 15.03 -15.57
C THR A 26 -1.84 14.83 -14.95
N PRO A 27 -2.86 15.59 -15.42
CA PRO A 27 -4.18 15.61 -14.80
C PRO A 27 -4.93 14.28 -14.94
N ASP A 28 -4.49 13.39 -15.82
CA ASP A 28 -5.04 12.06 -16.12
C ASP A 28 -4.44 10.92 -15.25
N GLY A 29 -3.46 11.22 -14.39
CA GLY A 29 -2.80 10.25 -13.51
C GLY A 29 -3.61 9.82 -12.27
N PHE A 30 -4.94 9.78 -12.35
CA PHE A 30 -5.83 9.40 -11.24
C PHE A 30 -6.45 8.01 -11.43
N ARG A 31 -7.03 7.50 -10.35
CA ARG A 31 -7.97 6.38 -10.39
C ARG A 31 -9.38 6.89 -10.14
N ILE A 32 -10.36 6.32 -10.83
CA ILE A 32 -11.76 6.49 -10.44
C ILE A 32 -12.03 5.58 -9.22
N LEU A 33 -12.48 6.19 -8.14
CA LEU A 33 -13.06 5.62 -6.94
C LEU A 33 -14.58 5.57 -7.13
N GLY A 34 -15.24 4.52 -6.64
CA GLY A 34 -16.68 4.50 -6.47
C GLY A 34 -17.52 4.64 -7.74
N GLU A 35 -17.89 3.51 -8.32
CA GLU A 35 -19.26 3.06 -8.11
C GLU A 35 -19.15 1.92 -7.08
N SER A 36 -20.10 1.76 -6.16
CA SER A 36 -20.12 0.57 -5.30
C SER A 36 -20.34 -0.62 -6.23
N ASP A 37 -19.26 -1.19 -6.75
CA ASP A 37 -19.35 -2.35 -7.60
C ASP A 37 -19.61 -3.54 -6.68
N ARG A 38 -20.87 -3.68 -6.26
CA ARG A 38 -21.35 -4.81 -5.43
C ARG A 38 -20.94 -6.14 -6.06
N ARG A 39 -20.73 -6.16 -7.38
CA ARG A 39 -20.16 -7.29 -8.11
C ARG A 39 -18.74 -7.62 -7.64
N ARG A 40 -17.86 -6.63 -7.44
CA ARG A 40 -16.47 -6.83 -6.98
C ARG A 40 -16.41 -7.38 -5.56
N LEU A 41 -17.28 -6.91 -4.67
CA LEU A 41 -17.39 -7.47 -3.32
C LEU A 41 -17.97 -8.89 -3.35
N GLY A 42 -19.01 -9.13 -4.14
CA GLY A 42 -19.57 -10.46 -4.36
C GLY A 42 -18.56 -11.44 -4.95
N GLN A 43 -17.73 -10.99 -5.90
CA GLN A 43 -16.62 -11.76 -6.47
C GLN A 43 -15.58 -12.11 -5.42
N LEU A 44 -15.16 -11.11 -4.62
CA LEU A 44 -14.17 -11.31 -3.57
C LEU A 44 -14.66 -12.30 -2.50
N VAL A 45 -15.91 -12.18 -2.06
CA VAL A 45 -16.55 -13.14 -1.13
C VAL A 45 -16.77 -14.50 -1.80
N GLY A 46 -17.08 -14.54 -3.09
CA GLY A 46 -17.20 -15.78 -3.85
C GLY A 46 -15.88 -16.56 -3.90
N THR A 47 -14.75 -15.88 -4.08
CA THR A 47 -13.41 -16.49 -4.03
C THR A 47 -12.99 -16.83 -2.60
N PHE A 48 -13.32 -15.98 -1.63
CA PHE A 48 -12.97 -16.16 -0.22
C PHE A 48 -14.21 -16.07 0.68
N PRO A 49 -14.99 -17.15 0.85
CA PRO A 49 -16.26 -17.12 1.60
C PRO A 49 -16.12 -16.62 3.05
N ALA A 50 -14.96 -16.82 3.68
CA ALA A 50 -14.67 -16.33 5.02
C ALA A 50 -14.74 -14.79 5.14
N LEU A 51 -14.59 -14.06 4.03
CA LEU A 51 -14.69 -12.59 4.02
C LEU A 51 -16.12 -12.10 4.28
N SER A 52 -17.16 -12.94 4.14
CA SER A 52 -18.54 -12.56 4.47
C SER A 52 -18.71 -12.14 5.95
N GLY A 53 -17.92 -12.72 6.86
CA GLY A 53 -17.90 -12.33 8.28
C GLY A 53 -17.28 -10.96 8.54
N TRP A 54 -16.55 -10.40 7.56
CA TRP A 54 -15.88 -9.10 7.64
C TRP A 54 -16.54 -8.04 6.78
N LEU A 55 -17.10 -8.42 5.63
CA LEU A 55 -17.67 -7.53 4.63
C LEU A 55 -19.19 -7.52 4.77
N ASN A 56 -19.68 -6.90 5.84
CA ASN A 56 -21.10 -6.75 6.17
C ASN A 56 -21.38 -5.42 6.88
N GLU A 57 -22.65 -5.14 7.16
CA GLU A 57 -23.14 -3.87 7.74
C GLU A 57 -22.72 -3.65 9.21
N ASP A 58 -22.33 -4.72 9.92
CA ASP A 58 -21.90 -4.64 11.31
C ASP A 58 -20.43 -4.17 11.44
N SER A 59 -19.65 -4.27 10.37
CA SER A 59 -18.26 -3.81 10.34
C SER A 59 -18.12 -2.29 10.34
N LEU A 60 -16.97 -1.81 10.82
CA LEU A 60 -16.53 -0.43 10.58
C LEU A 60 -15.41 -0.44 9.52
N ILE A 61 -15.64 0.23 8.39
CA ILE A 61 -14.62 0.38 7.35
C ILE A 61 -13.78 1.63 7.66
N ILE A 62 -12.48 1.44 7.80
CA ILE A 62 -11.53 2.54 8.05
C ILE A 62 -10.58 2.64 6.86
N SER A 63 -10.73 3.71 6.09
CA SER A 63 -9.78 4.10 5.04
C SER A 63 -8.62 4.86 5.68
N ALA A 64 -7.53 4.14 5.93
CA ALA A 64 -6.29 4.68 6.49
C ALA A 64 -5.24 4.98 5.44
N TYR A 65 -5.57 4.80 4.17
CA TYR A 65 -4.90 5.34 2.99
C TYR A 65 -5.97 5.39 1.89
N PRO A 66 -5.96 6.36 0.97
CA PRO A 66 -6.86 6.41 -0.19
C PRO A 66 -6.64 5.21 -1.13
N ALA A 67 -7.10 4.05 -0.67
CA ALA A 67 -7.11 2.76 -1.34
C ALA A 67 -8.58 2.48 -1.68
N SER A 68 -8.90 2.45 -2.96
CA SER A 68 -10.22 1.99 -3.38
C SER A 68 -10.30 0.49 -3.16
N LEU A 69 -11.09 0.05 -2.20
CA LEU A 69 -11.53 -1.34 -2.10
C LEU A 69 -12.96 -1.52 -2.63
N GLY A 70 -13.60 -0.45 -3.11
CA GLY A 70 -15.02 -0.49 -3.50
C GLY A 70 -15.96 -0.77 -2.34
N LEU A 71 -15.51 -0.57 -1.09
CA LEU A 71 -16.26 -0.86 0.14
C LEU A 71 -17.27 0.23 0.54
N GLN A 72 -17.27 1.35 -0.19
CA GLN A 72 -18.14 2.48 0.09
C GLN A 72 -19.60 2.07 -0.07
N GLY A 73 -20.43 2.37 0.94
CA GLY A 73 -21.87 2.05 0.93
C GLY A 73 -22.24 0.66 1.43
N LEU A 74 -21.29 -0.16 1.88
CA LEU A 74 -21.55 -1.46 2.52
C LEU A 74 -21.79 -1.33 4.03
N ALA A 75 -20.98 -0.53 4.71
CA ALA A 75 -21.01 -0.35 6.15
C ALA A 75 -20.60 1.10 6.49
N PRO A 76 -20.73 1.54 7.76
CA PRO A 76 -20.16 2.81 8.19
C PRO A 76 -18.70 2.95 7.74
N PHE A 77 -18.39 4.07 7.09
CA PHE A 77 -17.10 4.34 6.46
C PHE A 77 -16.45 5.57 7.09
N VAL A 78 -15.20 5.41 7.52
CA VAL A 78 -14.38 6.52 8.03
C VAL A 78 -13.15 6.70 7.16
N ASP A 79 -13.06 7.85 6.49
CA ASP A 79 -11.82 8.31 5.91
C ASP A 79 -11.00 9.04 6.96
N THR A 80 -9.80 8.54 7.23
CA THR A 80 -8.92 9.14 8.24
C THR A 80 -8.03 10.23 7.67
N TYR A 81 -7.96 10.38 6.34
CA TYR A 81 -7.03 11.31 5.67
C TYR A 81 -5.57 11.16 6.14
N LEU A 82 -5.15 9.94 6.50
CA LEU A 82 -3.84 9.64 7.07
C LEU A 82 -3.56 10.40 8.38
N HIS A 83 -4.61 10.78 9.12
CA HIS A 83 -4.51 11.49 10.38
C HIS A 83 -4.58 10.52 11.56
N PRO A 84 -3.48 10.29 12.31
CA PRO A 84 -3.45 9.29 13.37
C PRO A 84 -4.51 9.47 14.46
N PRO A 85 -4.79 10.69 14.96
CA PRO A 85 -5.87 10.87 15.94
C PRO A 85 -7.24 10.46 15.42
N THR A 86 -7.54 10.68 14.13
CA THR A 86 -8.81 10.24 13.53
C THR A 86 -8.86 8.73 13.42
N PHE A 87 -7.75 8.10 13.01
CA PHE A 87 -7.63 6.64 12.99
C PHE A 87 -7.86 6.03 14.38
N ILE A 88 -7.16 6.52 15.41
CA ILE A 88 -7.30 6.06 16.79
C ILE A 88 -8.74 6.19 17.27
N ARG A 89 -9.39 7.34 17.04
CA ARG A 89 -10.80 7.54 17.41
C ARG A 89 -11.74 6.54 16.72
N SER A 90 -11.45 6.19 15.47
CA SER A 90 -12.25 5.24 14.69
C SER A 90 -12.09 3.81 15.23
N MET A 91 -10.86 3.42 15.58
CA MET A 91 -10.57 2.13 16.23
C MET A 91 -11.31 2.01 17.57
N ARG A 92 -11.29 3.08 18.38
CA ARG A 92 -12.01 3.13 19.66
C ARG A 92 -13.52 3.05 19.49
N LEU A 93 -14.08 3.75 18.49
CA LEU A 93 -15.50 3.65 18.17
C LEU A 93 -15.87 2.20 17.85
N ALA A 94 -15.11 1.51 17.00
CA ALA A 94 -15.34 0.11 16.71
C ALA A 94 -15.22 -0.78 17.95
N ALA A 95 -14.24 -0.50 18.82
CA ALA A 95 -14.06 -1.24 20.07
C ALA A 95 -15.27 -1.11 21.01
N LEU A 96 -15.78 0.10 21.19
CA LEU A 96 -16.90 0.40 22.08
C LEU A 96 -18.24 -0.12 21.53
N ASP A 97 -18.39 -0.14 20.21
CA ASP A 97 -19.58 -0.66 19.53
C ASP A 97 -19.48 -2.17 19.20
N PHE A 98 -18.41 -2.84 19.65
CA PHE A 98 -18.12 -4.26 19.38
C PHE A 98 -18.09 -4.63 17.88
N ARG A 99 -17.68 -3.68 17.02
CA ARG A 99 -17.62 -3.87 15.58
C ARG A 99 -16.27 -4.45 15.15
N PRO A 100 -16.23 -5.44 14.23
CA PRO A 100 -15.01 -5.78 13.53
C PRO A 100 -14.58 -4.62 12.63
N VAL A 101 -13.26 -4.44 12.47
CA VAL A 101 -12.71 -3.37 11.63
C VAL A 101 -12.24 -3.95 10.30
N VAL A 102 -12.64 -3.32 9.20
CA VAL A 102 -12.02 -3.52 7.88
C VAL A 102 -11.14 -2.30 7.59
N MET A 103 -9.83 -2.46 7.77
CA MET A 103 -8.86 -1.40 7.56
C MET A 103 -8.26 -1.49 6.15
N ALA A 104 -8.42 -0.43 5.36
CA ALA A 104 -7.77 -0.27 4.07
C ALA A 104 -6.53 0.63 4.23
N ALA A 105 -5.33 0.06 4.10
CA ALA A 105 -4.10 0.84 4.21
C ALA A 105 -2.94 0.20 3.45
N GLN A 106 -1.99 1.04 2.99
CA GLN A 106 -0.70 0.53 2.54
C GLN A 106 0.10 -0.07 3.71
N PRO A 107 0.96 -1.08 3.49
CA PRO A 107 1.62 -1.83 4.56
C PRO A 107 2.32 -0.99 5.64
N LEU A 108 3.29 -0.14 5.28
CA LEU A 108 4.08 0.64 6.26
C LEU A 108 3.24 1.71 6.96
N VAL A 109 2.27 2.29 6.26
CA VAL A 109 1.36 3.31 6.81
C VAL A 109 0.39 2.66 7.80
N GLY A 110 -0.23 1.54 7.41
CA GLY A 110 -1.14 0.81 8.30
C GLY A 110 -0.42 0.32 9.55
N ALA A 111 0.81 -0.20 9.40
CA ALA A 111 1.65 -0.56 10.54
C ALA A 111 1.91 0.64 11.48
N GLU A 112 2.27 1.81 10.95
CA GLU A 112 2.44 3.02 11.75
C GLU A 112 1.15 3.42 12.49
N MET A 113 0.00 3.38 11.82
CA MET A 113 -1.30 3.71 12.42
C MET A 113 -1.69 2.74 13.53
N ILE A 114 -1.49 1.43 13.31
CA ILE A 114 -1.72 0.40 14.32
C ILE A 114 -0.83 0.62 15.54
N LEU A 115 0.48 0.76 15.34
CA LEU A 115 1.43 0.91 16.46
C LEU A 115 1.18 2.19 17.27
N ARG A 116 0.79 3.28 16.61
CA ARG A 116 0.35 4.50 17.32
C ARG A 116 -0.90 4.28 18.15
N THR A 117 -1.83 3.47 17.64
CA THR A 117 -3.06 3.12 18.37
C THR A 117 -2.75 2.27 19.60
N ILE A 118 -1.87 1.27 19.45
CA ILE A 118 -1.39 0.43 20.56
C ILE A 118 -0.69 1.31 21.60
N THR A 119 0.23 2.16 21.17
CA THR A 119 0.99 3.07 22.06
C THR A 119 0.08 4.04 22.81
N ALA A 120 -1.05 4.45 22.21
CA ALA A 120 -2.01 5.32 22.89
C ALA A 120 -2.68 4.64 24.10
N GLY A 121 -2.64 3.30 24.20
CA GLY A 121 -3.15 2.55 25.35
C GLY A 121 -4.67 2.66 25.53
N LEU A 122 -5.40 2.90 24.43
CA LEU A 122 -6.85 3.05 24.42
C LEU A 122 -7.55 1.76 23.98
N GLU A 123 -8.88 1.76 24.00
CA GLU A 123 -9.69 0.60 23.63
C GLU A 123 -9.40 0.13 22.20
N MET A 124 -9.20 -1.19 22.04
CA MET A 124 -8.92 -1.84 20.76
C MET A 124 -10.08 -2.73 20.34
N PRO A 125 -10.42 -2.77 19.04
CA PRO A 125 -11.40 -3.72 18.53
C PRO A 125 -10.89 -5.15 18.71
N LYS A 126 -11.81 -6.12 18.73
CA LYS A 126 -11.45 -7.55 18.89
C LYS A 126 -10.83 -8.15 17.64
N ALA A 127 -11.09 -7.57 16.48
CA ALA A 127 -10.67 -8.13 15.22
C ALA A 127 -10.49 -7.04 14.14
N ILE A 128 -9.41 -7.15 13.36
CA ILE A 128 -9.10 -6.30 12.22
C ILE A 128 -8.85 -7.18 11.01
N LEU A 129 -9.55 -6.91 9.91
CA LEU A 129 -9.17 -7.34 8.57
C LEU A 129 -8.38 -6.20 7.93
N TRP A 130 -7.09 -6.41 7.73
CA TRP A 130 -6.22 -5.46 7.06
C TRP A 130 -6.13 -5.77 5.58
N ALA A 131 -6.87 -5.00 4.78
CA ALA A 131 -6.77 -5.02 3.34
C ALA A 131 -5.58 -4.16 2.88
N VAL A 132 -4.51 -4.84 2.44
CA VAL A 132 -3.24 -4.24 2.05
C VAL A 132 -3.05 -4.25 0.54
N GLY A 133 -2.44 -3.18 0.01
CA GLY A 133 -2.06 -3.14 -1.39
C GLY A 133 -1.10 -1.99 -1.70
N GLY A 134 -0.74 -1.84 -2.97
CA GLY A 134 0.12 -0.76 -3.46
C GLY A 134 1.62 -1.07 -3.50
N TYR A 135 2.14 -1.78 -2.50
CA TYR A 135 3.47 -2.41 -2.51
C TYR A 135 3.48 -3.64 -1.60
N TYR A 136 4.54 -4.44 -1.68
CA TYR A 136 4.69 -5.68 -0.93
C TYR A 136 4.65 -5.45 0.60
N LEU A 137 3.83 -6.23 1.31
CA LEU A 137 3.87 -6.35 2.77
C LEU A 137 4.90 -7.43 3.13
N PRO A 138 6.02 -7.09 3.80
CA PRO A 138 6.94 -8.09 4.32
C PRO A 138 6.24 -9.08 5.24
N GLY A 139 6.57 -10.37 5.12
CA GLY A 139 6.06 -11.41 6.02
C GLY A 139 6.49 -11.15 7.46
N SER A 140 7.72 -10.70 7.67
CA SER A 140 8.23 -10.31 8.99
C SER A 140 7.42 -9.16 9.63
N LEU A 141 6.97 -8.18 8.84
CA LEU A 141 6.12 -7.08 9.31
C LEU A 141 4.71 -7.57 9.65
N GLU A 142 4.15 -8.45 8.81
CA GLU A 142 2.84 -9.05 9.04
C GLU A 142 2.79 -9.80 10.37
N SER A 143 3.74 -10.71 10.60
CA SER A 143 3.84 -11.46 11.85
C SER A 143 4.03 -10.54 13.05
N PHE A 144 4.93 -9.55 12.94
CA PHE A 144 5.16 -8.58 14.00
C PHE A 144 3.89 -7.81 14.39
N ILE A 145 3.14 -7.30 13.42
CA ILE A 145 1.90 -6.55 13.70
C ILE A 145 0.81 -7.49 14.25
N ALA A 146 0.72 -8.73 13.79
CA ALA A 146 -0.19 -9.72 14.35
C ALA A 146 0.10 -9.99 15.83
N ASP A 147 1.38 -10.15 16.20
CA ASP A 147 1.82 -10.38 17.58
C ASP A 147 1.52 -9.18 18.48
N GLU A 148 1.81 -7.96 18.03
CA GLU A 148 1.52 -6.72 18.78
C GLU A 148 0.01 -6.52 19.01
N LEU A 149 -0.82 -6.83 18.01
CA LEU A 149 -2.27 -6.79 18.15
C LEU A 149 -2.80 -7.88 19.08
N ALA A 150 -2.23 -9.09 19.02
CA ALA A 150 -2.61 -10.21 19.87
C ALA A 150 -2.35 -9.90 21.36
N GLN A 151 -1.24 -9.22 21.68
CA GLN A 151 -0.95 -8.73 23.04
C GLN A 151 -2.04 -7.78 23.57
N CYS A 152 -2.74 -7.07 22.67
CA CYS A 152 -3.86 -6.20 22.98
C CYS A 152 -5.23 -6.91 22.92
N GLY A 153 -5.26 -8.23 22.72
CA GLY A 153 -6.50 -9.00 22.55
C GLY A 153 -7.24 -8.72 21.24
N CYS A 154 -6.54 -8.25 20.21
CA CYS A 154 -7.06 -8.00 18.87
C CYS A 154 -6.51 -9.05 17.89
N ARG A 155 -7.39 -9.75 17.18
CA ARG A 155 -6.99 -10.65 16.09
C ARG A 155 -6.74 -9.86 14.80
N LEU A 156 -5.70 -10.22 14.07
CA LEU A 156 -5.44 -9.72 12.72
C LEU A 156 -5.72 -10.81 11.67
N GLU A 157 -6.45 -10.44 10.62
CA GLU A 157 -6.47 -11.14 9.34
C GLU A 157 -5.94 -10.19 8.25
N VAL A 158 -5.24 -10.72 7.25
CA VAL A 158 -4.68 -9.89 6.17
C VAL A 158 -5.27 -10.30 4.82
N LEU A 159 -5.78 -9.31 4.10
CA LEU A 159 -6.21 -9.46 2.71
C LEU A 159 -5.23 -8.73 1.80
N HIS A 160 -4.35 -9.47 1.15
CA HIS A 160 -3.46 -8.92 0.14
C HIS A 160 -4.25 -8.62 -1.12
N CYS A 161 -4.20 -7.38 -1.59
CA CYS A 161 -4.88 -6.91 -2.78
C CYS A 161 -3.85 -6.49 -3.83
N TYR A 162 -3.95 -7.06 -5.03
CA TYR A 162 -3.13 -6.67 -6.17
C TYR A 162 -3.99 -6.09 -7.29
N GLY A 163 -3.59 -4.95 -7.82
CA GLY A 163 -4.24 -4.26 -8.94
C GLY A 163 -3.40 -3.09 -9.44
N VAL A 164 -3.69 -2.66 -10.67
CA VAL A 164 -2.99 -1.58 -11.37
C VAL A 164 -4.02 -0.54 -11.81
N ALA A 165 -3.65 0.74 -11.75
CA ALA A 165 -4.58 1.86 -11.96
C ALA A 165 -5.27 1.80 -13.33
N GLU A 166 -4.52 1.34 -14.32
CA GLU A 166 -4.87 1.29 -15.74
C GLU A 166 -5.92 0.22 -16.05
N ILE A 167 -5.96 -0.86 -15.26
CA ILE A 167 -6.84 -2.03 -15.48
C ILE A 167 -7.98 -2.07 -14.46
N GLY A 168 -7.67 -1.95 -13.17
CA GLY A 168 -8.65 -2.05 -12.11
C GLY A 168 -8.05 -2.26 -10.73
N HIS A 169 -8.85 -1.94 -9.71
CA HIS A 169 -8.52 -2.20 -8.30
C HIS A 169 -8.75 -3.67 -7.96
N THR A 170 -7.92 -4.25 -7.11
CA THR A 170 -8.03 -5.63 -6.61
C THR A 170 -8.44 -6.62 -7.72
N CYS A 171 -7.59 -6.76 -8.74
CA CYS A 171 -7.76 -7.78 -9.77
C CYS A 171 -7.50 -9.17 -9.19
N PHE A 172 -6.54 -9.25 -8.27
CA PHE A 172 -6.21 -10.46 -7.52
C PHE A 172 -6.27 -10.16 -6.03
N ALA A 173 -6.56 -11.19 -5.25
CA ALA A 173 -6.42 -11.12 -3.80
C ALA A 173 -5.86 -12.42 -3.21
N ALA A 174 -5.31 -12.33 -2.00
CA ALA A 174 -4.82 -13.47 -1.23
C ALA A 174 -5.12 -13.29 0.25
N MET A 175 -5.55 -14.37 0.91
CA MET A 175 -5.66 -14.46 2.38
C MET A 175 -4.51 -15.26 3.00
N ASN A 176 -3.68 -15.89 2.16
CA ASN A 176 -2.60 -16.79 2.57
C ASN A 176 -1.34 -16.50 1.77
N ARG A 177 -0.21 -16.99 2.26
CA ARG A 177 1.09 -16.96 1.59
C ARG A 177 1.49 -18.36 1.13
N PHE A 178 2.35 -18.42 0.12
CA PHE A 178 3.12 -19.63 -0.20
C PHE A 178 4.17 -19.88 0.88
N GLU A 179 4.73 -21.09 0.93
CA GLU A 179 5.85 -21.44 1.83
C GLU A 179 7.08 -20.54 1.62
N SER A 180 7.25 -20.02 0.40
CA SER A 180 8.30 -19.07 0.07
C SER A 180 8.05 -17.65 0.61
N GLY A 181 6.90 -17.41 1.23
CA GLY A 181 6.54 -16.16 1.90
C GLY A 181 5.68 -15.21 1.06
N GLU A 182 5.68 -15.30 -0.28
CA GLU A 182 4.88 -14.40 -1.11
C GLU A 182 3.37 -14.71 -1.02
N PRO A 183 2.48 -13.71 -1.15
CA PRO A 183 1.03 -13.95 -1.14
C PRO A 183 0.60 -14.89 -2.28
N ARG A 184 -0.32 -15.80 -1.95
CA ARG A 184 -0.89 -16.79 -2.85
C ARG A 184 -2.15 -16.22 -3.51
N TYR A 185 -1.94 -15.45 -4.57
CA TYR A 185 -3.00 -14.67 -5.22
C TYR A 185 -3.95 -15.54 -6.04
N GLN A 186 -5.23 -15.27 -5.93
CA GLN A 186 -6.27 -15.77 -6.83
C GLN A 186 -6.84 -14.62 -7.64
N LEU A 187 -7.19 -14.87 -8.89
CA LEU A 187 -7.90 -13.91 -9.73
C LEU A 187 -9.33 -13.78 -9.19
N VAL A 188 -9.70 -12.58 -8.74
CA VAL A 188 -11.04 -12.29 -8.20
C VAL A 188 -11.90 -11.53 -9.20
N ALA A 189 -11.27 -10.77 -10.09
CA ALA A 189 -11.95 -10.00 -11.12
C ALA A 189 -12.29 -10.87 -12.33
N ASP A 190 -13.56 -11.29 -12.46
CA ASP A 190 -14.04 -12.16 -13.55
C ASP A 190 -13.91 -11.54 -14.96
N ASP A 191 -13.77 -10.22 -15.03
CA ASP A 191 -13.68 -9.43 -16.24
C ASP A 191 -12.24 -9.04 -16.61
N VAL A 192 -11.26 -9.53 -15.86
CA VAL A 192 -9.84 -9.34 -16.09
C VAL A 192 -9.23 -10.63 -16.62
N PHE A 193 -8.59 -10.54 -17.78
CA PHE A 193 -7.76 -11.61 -18.31
C PHE A 193 -6.31 -11.39 -17.91
N SER A 194 -5.63 -12.46 -17.48
CA SER A 194 -4.23 -12.41 -17.04
C SER A 194 -3.39 -13.48 -17.70
N THR A 195 -2.21 -13.08 -18.18
CA THR A 195 -1.22 -13.96 -18.83
C THR A 195 0.20 -13.58 -18.38
N ILE A 196 1.18 -14.43 -18.67
CA ILE A 196 2.60 -14.14 -18.45
C ILE A 196 3.24 -13.88 -19.81
N GLN A 197 3.86 -12.71 -19.99
CA GLN A 197 4.58 -12.37 -21.21
C GLN A 197 5.84 -13.23 -21.34
N ARG A 198 5.94 -14.03 -22.40
CA ARG A 198 6.98 -15.06 -22.57
C ARG A 198 8.41 -14.52 -22.53
N GLU A 199 8.64 -13.34 -23.10
CA GLU A 199 10.00 -12.77 -23.22
C GLU A 199 10.53 -12.21 -21.90
N SER A 200 9.66 -11.65 -21.06
CA SER A 200 10.04 -10.93 -19.85
C SER A 200 9.70 -11.67 -18.55
N GLY A 201 8.77 -12.62 -18.60
CA GLY A 201 8.16 -13.22 -17.40
C GLY A 201 7.24 -12.27 -16.64
N CYS A 202 6.92 -11.11 -17.20
CA CYS A 202 6.05 -10.13 -16.55
C CYS A 202 4.57 -10.48 -16.68
N LEU A 203 3.78 -10.08 -15.68
CA LEU A 203 2.33 -10.17 -15.71
C LEU A 203 1.75 -9.22 -16.75
N GLU A 204 0.96 -9.74 -17.67
CA GLU A 204 0.12 -8.98 -18.60
C GLU A 204 -1.34 -9.07 -18.16
N LEU A 205 -2.02 -7.92 -18.14
CA LEU A 205 -3.42 -7.78 -17.75
C LEU A 205 -4.22 -7.13 -18.85
N ARG A 206 -5.45 -7.63 -19.06
CA ARG A 206 -6.39 -7.07 -20.04
C ARG A 206 -7.80 -6.98 -19.46
N ARG A 207 -8.47 -5.86 -19.71
CA ARG A 207 -9.89 -5.62 -19.36
C ARG A 207 -10.54 -4.77 -20.45
N GLY A 208 -11.51 -5.35 -21.16
CA GLY A 208 -12.05 -4.73 -22.39
C GLY A 208 -10.93 -4.44 -23.39
N ASP A 209 -10.87 -3.20 -23.87
CA ASP A 209 -9.85 -2.74 -24.83
C ASP A 209 -8.53 -2.31 -24.19
N ARG A 210 -8.43 -2.35 -22.86
CA ARG A 210 -7.22 -1.94 -22.13
C ARG A 210 -6.31 -3.15 -21.93
N THR A 211 -5.06 -3.02 -22.35
CA THR A 211 -4.00 -4.01 -22.12
C THR A 211 -2.79 -3.33 -21.50
N LEU A 212 -2.22 -3.96 -20.47
CA LEU A 212 -1.01 -3.49 -19.80
C LEU A 212 -0.09 -4.68 -19.51
N VAL A 213 1.14 -4.62 -20.01
CA VAL A 213 2.25 -5.43 -19.50
C VAL A 213 2.82 -4.70 -18.29
N THR A 214 2.70 -5.32 -17.12
CA THR A 214 3.23 -4.75 -15.87
C THR A 214 4.75 -4.95 -15.81
N GLU A 215 5.40 -4.29 -14.86
CA GLU A 215 6.82 -4.58 -14.52
C GLU A 215 6.96 -5.70 -13.47
N ASP A 216 5.84 -6.29 -13.01
CA ASP A 216 5.84 -7.29 -11.95
C ASP A 216 6.04 -8.69 -12.56
N LEU A 217 6.92 -9.49 -11.96
CA LEU A 217 7.16 -10.86 -12.38
C LEU A 217 6.03 -11.75 -11.85
N ALA A 218 5.52 -12.63 -12.71
CA ALA A 218 4.47 -13.56 -12.33
C ALA A 218 4.83 -15.02 -12.65
N GLU A 219 4.29 -15.91 -11.83
CA GLU A 219 4.37 -17.35 -11.99
C GLU A 219 3.03 -17.94 -11.54
N VAL A 220 2.61 -19.04 -12.16
CA VAL A 220 1.43 -19.80 -11.73
C VAL A 220 1.91 -21.08 -11.06
N VAL A 221 1.56 -21.26 -9.80
CA VAL A 221 1.92 -22.42 -8.97
C VAL A 221 0.64 -23.07 -8.49
N ASN A 222 0.37 -24.29 -8.96
CA ASN A 222 -0.84 -25.07 -8.61
C ASN A 222 -2.16 -24.30 -8.84
N GLY A 223 -2.24 -23.49 -9.91
CA GLY A 223 -3.43 -22.69 -10.25
C GLY A 223 -3.50 -21.33 -9.57
N ASP A 224 -2.65 -21.05 -8.59
CA ASP A 224 -2.56 -19.76 -7.92
C ASP A 224 -1.40 -18.92 -8.46
N TRP A 225 -1.54 -17.61 -8.33
CA TRP A 225 -0.60 -16.63 -8.84
C TRP A 225 0.41 -16.21 -7.77
N LYS A 226 1.68 -16.30 -8.13
CA LYS A 226 2.79 -15.72 -7.40
C LYS A 226 3.23 -14.45 -8.11
N ILE A 227 2.91 -13.29 -7.55
CA ILE A 227 3.20 -11.98 -8.15
C ILE A 227 4.25 -11.26 -7.33
N ARG A 228 5.41 -10.98 -7.93
CA ARG A 228 6.54 -10.29 -7.29
C ARG A 228 6.73 -8.91 -7.90
N ASN A 229 6.95 -7.91 -7.04
CA ASN A 229 7.15 -6.56 -7.50
C ASN A 229 8.37 -6.44 -8.43
N GLY A 230 8.21 -5.65 -9.50
CA GLY A 230 9.31 -5.30 -10.40
C GLY A 230 10.46 -4.60 -9.68
N LYS A 231 11.68 -4.70 -10.23
CA LYS A 231 12.91 -4.13 -9.64
C LYS A 231 12.84 -2.62 -9.41
N GLY A 232 12.04 -1.89 -10.20
CA GLY A 232 11.82 -0.45 -10.03
C GLY A 232 10.90 -0.09 -8.86
N ARG A 233 10.15 -1.07 -8.33
CA ARG A 233 9.18 -0.91 -7.24
C ARG A 233 9.60 -1.56 -5.93
N MET A 234 10.28 -2.71 -5.97
CA MET A 234 10.90 -3.37 -4.81
C MET A 234 12.17 -4.07 -5.27
N CYS A 235 13.33 -3.61 -4.79
CA CYS A 235 14.59 -4.30 -5.04
C CYS A 235 14.62 -5.60 -4.21
N PRO A 236 15.04 -6.74 -4.79
CA PRO A 236 15.18 -7.99 -4.03
C PRO A 236 16.06 -7.88 -2.78
N ASP A 237 17.09 -7.03 -2.81
CA ASP A 237 17.98 -6.82 -1.67
C ASP A 237 17.28 -6.08 -0.52
N VAL A 238 16.38 -5.15 -0.85
CA VAL A 238 15.56 -4.45 0.17
C VAL A 238 14.52 -5.37 0.76
N MET A 239 13.86 -6.17 -0.08
CA MET A 239 12.93 -7.18 0.44
C MET A 239 13.66 -8.11 1.42
N ARG A 240 14.86 -8.61 1.05
CA ARG A 240 15.65 -9.46 1.94
C ARG A 240 16.06 -8.76 3.24
N ASP A 241 16.47 -7.50 3.15
CA ASP A 241 16.82 -6.69 4.32
C ASP A 241 15.61 -6.51 5.26
N LEU A 242 14.46 -6.09 4.74
CA LEU A 242 13.22 -5.93 5.53
C LEU A 242 12.73 -7.26 6.12
N GLU A 243 12.83 -8.37 5.39
CA GLU A 243 12.48 -9.70 5.91
C GLU A 243 13.44 -10.18 7.01
N SER A 244 14.66 -9.62 7.08
CA SER A 244 15.64 -9.94 8.13
C SER A 244 15.43 -9.17 9.45
N TRP A 245 14.53 -8.18 9.46
CA TRP A 245 14.29 -7.32 10.62
C TRP A 245 13.63 -8.07 11.77
N SER A 246 14.13 -7.81 12.98
CA SER A 246 13.55 -8.30 14.23
C SER A 246 12.33 -7.45 14.64
N ALA A 247 11.60 -7.91 15.67
CA ALA A 247 10.54 -7.11 16.30
C ALA A 247 11.06 -5.74 16.79
N THR A 248 12.27 -5.70 17.35
CA THR A 248 12.90 -4.44 17.79
C THR A 248 13.16 -3.49 16.62
N ASP A 249 13.59 -4.01 15.47
CA ASP A 249 13.77 -3.20 14.27
C ASP A 249 12.43 -2.65 13.77
N TRP A 250 11.38 -3.48 13.70
CA TRP A 250 10.05 -3.06 13.26
C TRP A 250 9.37 -2.06 14.19
N GLN A 251 9.60 -2.19 15.50
CA GLN A 251 9.12 -1.23 16.50
C GLN A 251 9.80 0.13 16.34
N ARG A 252 11.07 0.14 15.91
CA ARG A 252 11.89 1.34 15.82
C ARG A 252 11.81 2.03 14.45
N ARG A 253 11.70 1.26 13.36
CA ARG A 253 11.82 1.73 11.97
C ARG A 253 10.49 1.60 11.22
N THR A 254 10.31 2.48 10.23
CA THR A 254 9.07 2.54 9.43
C THR A 254 9.08 1.59 8.22
N GLY A 255 10.21 0.99 7.86
CA GLY A 255 10.39 0.27 6.58
C GLY A 255 10.72 1.17 5.38
N TYR A 256 10.65 2.50 5.53
CA TYR A 256 11.22 3.43 4.56
C TYR A 256 12.74 3.45 4.72
N LEU A 257 13.44 3.31 3.61
CA LEU A 257 14.89 3.40 3.55
C LEU A 257 15.36 4.13 2.31
N HIS A 258 16.54 4.70 2.40
CA HIS A 258 17.30 5.21 1.28
C HIS A 258 18.59 4.40 1.18
N ALA A 259 18.86 3.83 0.02
CA ALA A 259 20.07 3.08 -0.23
C ALA A 259 20.78 3.65 -1.47
N ASP A 260 22.01 4.11 -1.26
CA ASP A 260 22.94 4.51 -2.30
C ASP A 260 24.05 3.44 -2.46
N LYS A 261 25.09 3.69 -3.26
CA LYS A 261 26.17 2.71 -3.47
C LYS A 261 27.02 2.44 -2.23
N THR A 262 27.00 3.33 -1.24
CA THR A 262 27.95 3.32 -0.11
C THR A 262 27.26 3.11 1.24
N ARG A 263 25.95 3.32 1.34
CA ARG A 263 25.20 3.17 2.59
C ARG A 263 23.71 2.95 2.40
N VAL A 264 23.10 2.39 3.45
CA VAL A 264 21.66 2.35 3.67
C VAL A 264 21.33 3.23 4.87
N ILE A 265 20.27 4.04 4.75
CA ILE A 265 19.73 4.89 5.81
C ILE A 265 18.26 4.53 6.01
N TYR A 266 17.88 4.25 7.26
CA TYR A 266 16.52 3.88 7.65
C TYR A 266 15.79 5.07 8.26
N GLN A 267 14.51 5.21 7.93
CA GLN A 267 13.62 6.16 8.59
C GLN A 267 13.11 5.56 9.90
N LEU A 268 13.41 6.26 10.99
CA LEU A 268 12.86 5.98 12.32
C LEU A 268 11.39 6.40 12.41
N ARG A 269 10.61 5.65 13.19
CA ARG A 269 9.26 6.06 13.60
C ARG A 269 9.32 7.33 14.44
N GLU A 270 8.23 8.09 14.50
CA GLU A 270 8.19 9.31 15.31
C GLU A 270 8.32 9.02 16.81
N SER A 271 7.78 7.89 17.24
CA SER A 271 7.89 7.37 18.61
C SER A 271 9.29 6.87 18.97
N ALA A 272 10.13 6.57 17.98
CA ALA A 272 11.50 6.20 18.25
C ALA A 272 12.26 7.42 18.77
N GLY A 273 12.93 7.26 19.92
CA GLY A 273 13.78 8.29 20.51
C GLY A 273 14.91 8.74 19.58
N ALA A 274 15.87 9.51 20.12
CA ALA A 274 17.00 10.00 19.34
C ALA A 274 17.72 8.84 18.61
N SER A 275 18.21 9.13 17.40
CA SER A 275 19.08 8.19 16.69
C SER A 275 20.41 8.12 17.43
N THR A 276 20.83 6.91 17.78
CA THR A 276 22.19 6.63 18.26
C THR A 276 23.10 6.14 17.14
N SER A 277 22.56 6.01 15.91
CA SER A 277 23.21 5.36 14.78
C SER A 277 23.30 6.27 13.55
N THR A 278 24.40 6.15 12.82
CA THR A 278 24.61 6.88 11.55
C THR A 278 23.77 6.33 10.39
N VAL A 279 23.22 5.11 10.54
CA VAL A 279 22.34 4.48 9.55
C VAL A 279 20.86 4.74 9.83
N GLU A 280 20.51 5.50 10.87
CA GLU A 280 19.13 5.80 11.24
C GLU A 280 18.87 7.31 11.27
N MET A 281 17.72 7.71 10.73
CA MET A 281 17.33 9.11 10.64
C MET A 281 15.90 9.32 11.12
N ARG A 282 15.69 10.37 11.92
CA ARG A 282 14.35 10.73 12.43
C ARG A 282 13.39 11.02 11.27
N TYR A 283 12.12 10.67 11.47
CA TYR A 283 11.03 10.78 10.50
C TYR A 283 11.08 12.05 9.63
N TYR A 284 10.99 13.24 10.25
CA TYR A 284 10.96 14.51 9.51
C TYR A 284 12.26 14.84 8.78
N ARG A 285 13.42 14.50 9.37
CA ARG A 285 14.74 14.70 8.75
C ARG A 285 14.95 13.81 7.54
N PHE A 286 14.44 12.57 7.61
CA PHE A 286 14.48 11.66 6.47
C PHE A 286 13.67 12.21 5.30
N LEU A 287 12.44 12.69 5.56
CA LEU A 287 11.58 13.28 4.53
C LEU A 287 12.19 14.57 3.95
N GLU A 288 12.72 15.45 4.79
CA GLU A 288 13.41 16.68 4.36
C GLU A 288 14.58 16.37 3.40
N ARG A 289 15.37 15.34 3.73
CA ARG A 289 16.57 15.00 2.96
C ARG A 289 16.31 14.22 1.68
N PHE A 290 15.44 13.20 1.73
CA PHE A 290 15.24 12.27 0.63
C PHE A 290 13.95 12.50 -0.16
N GLY A 291 13.06 13.34 0.37
CA GLY A 291 11.74 13.60 -0.17
C GLY A 291 10.74 12.47 0.09
N GLY A 292 9.48 12.74 -0.20
CA GLY A 292 8.36 11.81 -0.03
C GLY A 292 7.46 12.19 1.14
N SER A 293 6.50 11.31 1.42
CA SER A 293 5.60 11.34 2.57
C SER A 293 5.09 9.92 2.81
N LEU A 294 4.37 9.69 3.91
CA LEU A 294 3.59 8.44 4.10
C LEU A 294 2.61 8.17 2.95
N GLN A 295 2.27 9.19 2.15
CA GLN A 295 1.41 9.04 0.97
C GLN A 295 2.16 8.45 -0.23
N CYS A 296 3.48 8.60 -0.27
CA CYS A 296 4.30 8.15 -1.38
C CYS A 296 4.63 6.66 -1.24
N LYS A 297 4.51 5.94 -2.35
CA LYS A 297 5.15 4.62 -2.48
C LYS A 297 6.64 4.75 -2.16
N PRO A 298 7.22 3.87 -1.33
CA PRO A 298 8.63 3.87 -1.05
C PRO A 298 9.44 3.81 -2.36
N LYS A 299 10.49 4.61 -2.47
CA LYS A 299 11.45 4.55 -3.57
C LYS A 299 12.72 3.90 -3.05
N TRP A 300 12.74 2.58 -3.08
CA TRP A 300 13.87 1.77 -2.65
C TRP A 300 14.95 1.76 -3.73
N HIS A 301 16.22 1.98 -3.33
CA HIS A 301 17.36 2.11 -4.23
C HIS A 301 17.14 3.09 -5.38
N ARG A 302 17.10 4.39 -5.06
CA ARG A 302 17.28 5.39 -6.10
C ARG A 302 18.74 5.30 -6.55
N LYS A 303 19.02 4.66 -7.70
CA LYS A 303 20.22 5.02 -8.45
C LYS A 303 20.16 6.53 -8.58
N GLU A 304 21.17 7.25 -8.09
CA GLU A 304 21.31 8.66 -8.39
C GLU A 304 21.32 8.78 -9.91
N LEU A 305 20.15 9.06 -10.49
CA LEU A 305 20.09 9.72 -11.78
C LEU A 305 20.77 11.04 -11.48
N THR A 306 22.02 11.13 -11.92
CA THR A 306 22.86 12.31 -11.88
C THR A 306 21.93 13.48 -12.18
N ARG A 307 21.66 14.32 -11.18
CA ARG A 307 21.10 15.64 -11.46
C ARG A 307 22.13 16.25 -12.39
N ARG A 308 21.86 16.26 -13.71
CA ARG A 308 22.43 17.28 -14.58
C ARG A 308 21.86 18.58 -14.05
N VAL A 309 22.56 19.15 -13.08
CA VAL A 309 22.51 20.58 -12.83
C VAL A 309 22.87 21.17 -14.18
N ASN A 310 21.89 21.74 -14.87
CA ASN A 310 22.20 22.63 -15.98
C ASN A 310 23.09 23.72 -15.39
N PRO A 311 24.34 23.91 -15.87
CA PRO A 311 25.20 24.99 -15.39
C PRO A 311 24.64 26.39 -15.72
N ASN A 312 23.55 26.48 -16.48
CA ASN A 312 23.04 27.73 -17.04
C ASN A 312 21.92 28.41 -16.23
N CYS A 313 21.74 28.11 -14.94
CA CYS A 313 20.86 28.89 -14.06
C CYS A 313 21.61 29.68 -12.98
N SER A 314 22.86 30.07 -13.25
CA SER A 314 23.60 31.07 -12.49
C SER A 314 23.72 32.38 -13.27
N SER A 315 22.59 33.02 -13.60
CA SER A 315 22.59 34.44 -14.00
C SER A 315 21.16 34.99 -14.07
N GLN A 316 20.55 35.25 -12.91
CA GLN A 316 19.56 36.32 -12.77
C GLN A 316 19.33 36.63 -11.28
N ARG A 317 20.38 37.17 -10.64
CA ARG A 317 20.29 38.02 -9.46
C ARG A 317 21.22 39.21 -9.66
N ALA A 318 20.74 40.18 -10.43
CA ALA A 318 21.25 41.54 -10.48
C ALA A 318 20.25 42.42 -11.25
N ALA A 319 19.14 42.76 -10.60
CA ALA A 319 18.31 43.94 -10.90
C ALA A 319 17.16 43.94 -9.89
N LEU A 320 17.38 44.56 -8.74
CA LEU A 320 16.40 45.21 -7.86
C LEU A 320 17.18 45.77 -6.66
N ALA A 321 17.84 46.88 -6.93
CA ALA A 321 18.15 47.96 -6.01
C ALA A 321 17.83 49.25 -6.76
#